data_AF-A0A7C5LWF5-F1
#
_entry.id   AF-A0A7C5LWF5-F1
#
_cell.length_a   1.000
_cell.length_b   1.000
_cell.length_c   1.000
_cell.angle_alpha   90.00
_cell.angle_beta   90.00
_cell.angle_gamma   90.00
#
_symmetry.space_group_name_H-M   'P 1'
#
loop_
_entity.id
_entity.type
_entity.pdbx_description
1 polymer ?
#
loop_
_entity_poly.entity_id
_entity_poly.type
_entity_poly.pdbx_seq_one_letter_code
_entity_poly.pdbx_strand_id
1 'polypeptide(L)'
;CHVLAPADGKVVVVERTLEKQILHEERIQISIFMSPVNVHINRAPVAGLVKSFTYHPGKYLVAWHPKSSDKNECTSMVISMANGIEILVRQIAGAMARRIKWYVEEGATLEQGQEFGFIKFGSRVDVFLPLDAEVLVEPGSKTRAGKTVLAELPCK
;
A
#
# COMPACT_ATOMS: atom_id res chain seq x y z
N CYS A 1 -4.81 -15.59 7.60
CA CYS A 1 -3.72 -14.62 7.98
C CYS A 1 -4.25 -13.21 7.86
N HIS A 2 -3.82 -12.24 8.67
CA HIS A 2 -4.34 -10.87 8.58
C HIS A 2 -3.38 -9.91 7.85
N VAL A 3 -3.94 -8.88 7.21
CA VAL A 3 -3.23 -7.80 6.54
C VAL A 3 -3.29 -6.56 7.42
N LEU A 4 -2.14 -6.02 7.80
CA LEU A 4 -2.08 -4.80 8.61
C LEU A 4 -2.05 -3.56 7.74
N ALA A 5 -2.53 -2.44 8.28
CA ALA A 5 -2.43 -1.15 7.64
C ALA A 5 -0.95 -0.78 7.46
N PRO A 6 -0.50 -0.44 6.24
CA PRO A 6 0.88 -0.02 6.02
C PRO A 6 1.13 1.44 6.45
N ALA A 7 0.08 2.20 6.78
CA ALA A 7 0.16 3.63 7.01
C ALA A 7 -0.81 4.10 8.09
N ASP A 8 -0.40 5.14 8.82
CA ASP A 8 -1.30 5.95 9.63
C ASP A 8 -2.14 6.85 8.72
N GLY A 9 -3.45 6.93 8.98
CA GLY A 9 -4.30 7.78 8.17
C GLY A 9 -5.78 7.44 8.24
N LYS A 10 -6.44 7.68 7.12
CA LYS A 10 -7.87 7.41 6.92
C LYS A 10 -8.04 6.60 5.64
N VAL A 11 -8.83 5.53 5.70
CA VAL A 11 -9.25 4.79 4.52
C VAL A 11 -10.16 5.69 3.67
N VAL A 12 -9.82 5.84 2.40
CA VAL A 12 -10.53 6.70 1.44
C VAL A 12 -11.10 5.93 0.25
N VAL A 13 -10.61 4.73 -0.02
CA VAL A 13 -11.12 3.83 -1.08
C VAL A 13 -11.12 2.41 -0.55
N VAL A 14 -12.20 1.69 -0.82
CA VAL A 14 -12.31 0.23 -0.74
C VAL A 14 -13.13 -0.20 -1.96
N GLU A 15 -12.50 -0.80 -2.96
CA GLU A 15 -13.19 -1.17 -4.21
C GLU A 15 -12.55 -2.36 -4.91
N ARG A 16 -13.30 -3.03 -5.78
CA ARG A 16 -12.74 -3.98 -6.75
C ARG A 16 -12.23 -3.20 -7.96
N THR A 17 -11.00 -3.45 -8.36
CA THR A 17 -10.37 -2.75 -9.47
C THR A 17 -9.36 -3.64 -10.20
N LEU A 18 -9.15 -3.35 -11.48
CA LEU A 18 -8.08 -3.97 -12.26
C LEU A 18 -6.76 -3.28 -11.90
N GLU A 19 -5.81 -4.01 -11.33
CA GLU A 19 -4.44 -3.52 -11.13
C GLU A 19 -3.70 -3.62 -12.48
N LYS A 20 -3.36 -2.48 -13.08
CA LYS A 20 -2.91 -2.43 -14.48
C LYS A 20 -1.39 -2.35 -14.67
N GLN A 21 -0.62 -2.13 -13.60
CA GLN A 21 0.79 -1.77 -13.73
C GLN A 21 1.73 -2.96 -13.52
N ILE A 22 1.36 -3.91 -12.65
CA ILE A 22 2.24 -5.01 -12.26
C ILE A 22 1.51 -6.36 -12.31
N LEU A 23 0.33 -6.47 -11.69
CA LEU A 23 -0.37 -7.74 -11.55
C LEU A 23 -1.26 -8.04 -12.76
N HIS A 24 -1.78 -7.02 -13.45
CA HIS A 24 -2.65 -7.15 -14.62
C HIS A 24 -3.92 -7.99 -14.37
N GLU A 25 -4.46 -7.93 -13.14
CA GLU A 25 -5.63 -8.71 -12.72
C GLU A 25 -6.53 -7.96 -11.73
N GLU A 26 -7.75 -8.46 -11.53
CA GLU A 26 -8.69 -7.86 -10.58
C GLU A 26 -8.27 -8.10 -9.13
N ARG A 27 -8.27 -7.04 -8.35
CA ARG A 27 -7.89 -7.03 -6.93
C ARG A 27 -8.85 -6.15 -6.14
N ILE A 28 -8.90 -6.36 -4.83
CA ILE A 28 -9.53 -5.41 -3.91
C ILE A 28 -8.48 -4.35 -3.56
N GLN A 29 -8.73 -3.09 -3.91
CA GLN A 29 -7.90 -1.96 -3.54
C GLN A 29 -8.41 -1.32 -2.25
N ILE A 30 -7.51 -1.15 -1.29
CA ILE A 30 -7.71 -0.33 -0.09
C ILE A 30 -6.71 0.82 -0.14
N SER A 31 -7.21 2.06 -0.13
CA SER A 31 -6.35 3.25 -0.12
C SER A 31 -6.41 3.97 1.21
N ILE A 32 -5.24 4.27 1.78
CA ILE A 32 -5.08 5.04 3.01
C ILE A 32 -4.47 6.40 2.67
N PHE A 33 -5.21 7.47 2.94
CA PHE A 33 -4.69 8.83 2.85
C PHE A 33 -4.00 9.22 4.15
N MET A 34 -2.79 9.74 4.03
CA MET A 34 -1.95 10.21 5.13
C MET A 34 -1.98 11.75 5.14
N SER A 35 -2.67 12.33 6.11
CA SER A 35 -2.68 13.78 6.30
C SER A 35 -1.31 14.28 6.78
N PRO A 36 -0.97 15.58 6.61
CA PRO A 36 0.33 16.12 7.03
C PRO A 36 0.71 15.90 8.50
N VAL A 37 -0.27 15.68 9.38
CA VAL A 37 -0.06 15.45 10.82
C VAL A 37 0.07 13.97 11.19
N ASN A 38 -0.07 13.04 10.22
CA ASN A 38 0.11 11.62 10.47
C ASN A 38 1.60 11.24 10.55
N VAL A 39 1.87 10.06 11.11
CA VAL A 39 3.19 9.43 10.98
C VAL A 39 3.33 8.95 9.54
N HIS A 40 4.44 9.31 8.91
CA HIS A 40 4.68 9.11 7.47
C HIS A 40 5.57 7.90 7.15
N ILE A 41 5.89 7.09 8.17
CA ILE A 41 6.58 5.80 8.03
C ILE A 41 5.59 4.78 7.45
N ASN A 42 6.05 3.97 6.50
CA ASN A 42 5.28 2.89 5.92
C ASN A 42 5.83 1.53 6.32
N ARG A 43 4.91 0.63 6.68
CA ARG A 43 5.20 -0.68 7.26
C ARG A 43 4.65 -1.81 6.40
N ALA A 44 5.35 -2.94 6.38
CA ALA A 44 4.96 -4.10 5.59
C ALA A 44 3.62 -4.64 6.11
N PRO A 45 2.58 -4.76 5.27
CA PRO A 45 1.26 -5.19 5.72
C PRO A 45 1.21 -6.69 6.04
N VAL A 46 2.12 -7.47 5.46
CA VAL A 46 2.28 -8.91 5.65
C VAL A 46 3.78 -9.25 5.66
N ALA A 47 4.13 -10.43 6.19
CA ALA A 47 5.47 -10.98 6.06
C ALA A 47 5.61 -11.72 4.72
N GLY A 48 6.80 -11.69 4.11
CA GLY A 48 7.06 -12.39 2.86
C GLY A 48 8.29 -11.91 2.09
N LEU A 49 8.46 -12.47 0.90
CA LEU A 49 9.52 -12.10 -0.04
C LEU A 49 9.04 -10.95 -0.93
N VAL A 50 9.85 -9.91 -1.09
CA VAL A 50 9.63 -8.86 -2.10
C VAL A 50 9.92 -9.47 -3.47
N LYS A 51 8.87 -9.92 -4.16
CA LYS A 51 8.97 -10.58 -5.47
C LYS A 51 9.31 -9.59 -6.58
N SER A 52 8.82 -8.36 -6.47
CA SER A 52 9.16 -7.27 -7.39
C SER A 52 9.10 -5.93 -6.69
N PHE A 53 9.95 -5.00 -7.15
CA PHE A 53 9.95 -3.62 -6.70
C PHE A 53 10.18 -2.67 -7.88
N THR A 54 9.25 -1.73 -8.09
CA THR A 54 9.32 -0.77 -9.20
C THR A 54 9.15 0.66 -8.69
N TYR A 55 10.06 1.54 -9.11
CA TYR A 55 9.95 2.99 -8.91
C TYR A 55 9.53 3.67 -10.20
N HIS A 56 8.49 4.51 -10.12
CA HIS A 56 8.04 5.34 -11.23
C HIS A 56 8.21 6.81 -10.88
N PRO A 57 9.03 7.57 -11.61
CA PRO A 57 9.06 9.02 -11.48
C PRO A 57 7.75 9.61 -12.01
N GLY A 58 7.24 10.66 -11.36
CA GLY A 58 5.98 11.27 -11.79
C GLY A 58 5.85 12.75 -11.48
N LYS A 59 4.64 13.25 -11.71
CA LYS A 59 4.16 14.62 -11.51
C LYS A 59 3.68 14.83 -10.07
N TYR A 60 3.17 16.02 -9.77
CA TYR A 60 2.80 16.45 -8.42
C TYR A 60 1.30 16.77 -8.31
N LEU A 61 0.42 15.80 -8.60
CA LEU A 61 -1.02 15.93 -8.37
C LEU A 61 -1.38 15.66 -6.90
N VAL A 62 -2.54 16.12 -6.43
CA VAL A 62 -2.99 15.85 -5.05
C VAL A 62 -3.28 14.36 -4.84
N ALA A 63 -2.84 13.77 -3.72
CA ALA A 63 -2.82 12.31 -3.53
C ALA A 63 -4.22 11.66 -3.43
N TRP A 64 -5.26 12.42 -3.13
CA TRP A 64 -6.64 11.91 -3.10
C TRP A 64 -7.29 11.84 -4.49
N HIS A 65 -6.69 12.44 -5.52
CA HIS A 65 -7.25 12.42 -6.87
C HIS A 65 -7.07 11.02 -7.51
N PRO A 66 -8.10 10.44 -8.15
CA PRO A 66 -8.03 9.08 -8.70
C PRO A 66 -6.84 8.84 -9.65
N LYS A 67 -6.53 9.81 -10.50
CA LYS A 67 -5.42 9.75 -11.48
C LYS A 67 -4.01 9.87 -10.87
N SER A 68 -3.87 10.00 -9.56
CA SER A 68 -2.56 10.19 -8.93
C SER A 68 -1.71 8.92 -8.92
N SER A 69 -2.30 7.72 -8.90
CA SER A 69 -1.53 6.46 -9.00
C SER A 69 -0.78 6.31 -10.33
N ASP A 70 -1.32 6.87 -11.41
CA ASP A 70 -0.73 6.74 -12.76
C ASP A 70 0.25 7.86 -13.09
N LYS A 71 0.09 9.01 -12.44
CA LYS A 71 0.78 10.24 -12.85
C LYS A 71 1.78 10.75 -11.84
N ASN A 72 1.63 10.42 -10.55
CA ASN A 72 2.56 10.90 -9.54
C ASN A 72 3.74 9.97 -9.34
N GLU A 73 4.78 10.49 -8.69
CA GLU A 73 5.88 9.67 -8.18
C GLU A 73 5.30 8.56 -7.29
N CYS A 74 5.63 7.31 -7.61
CA CYS A 74 5.17 6.16 -6.85
C CYS A 74 6.23 5.06 -6.79
N THR A 75 6.19 4.26 -5.74
CA THR A 75 6.86 2.96 -5.68
C THR A 75 5.80 1.87 -5.56
N SER A 76 6.06 0.71 -6.13
CA SER A 76 5.17 -0.44 -6.06
C SER A 76 5.98 -1.67 -5.70
N MET A 77 5.48 -2.45 -4.76
CA MET A 77 6.12 -3.64 -4.22
C MET A 77 5.11 -4.78 -4.21
N VAL A 78 5.47 -5.94 -4.77
CA VAL A 78 4.70 -7.18 -4.62
C VAL A 78 5.37 -8.03 -3.54
N ILE A 79 4.62 -8.31 -2.48
CA ILE A 79 5.05 -9.20 -1.40
C ILE A 79 4.40 -10.56 -1.63
N SER A 80 5.23 -11.59 -1.83
CA SER A 80 4.82 -12.98 -1.90
C SER A 80 4.92 -13.62 -0.52
N MET A 81 3.77 -14.00 0.03
CA MET A 81 3.68 -14.68 1.32
C MET A 81 4.10 -16.15 1.19
N ALA A 82 4.47 -16.79 2.31
CA ALA A 82 4.88 -18.18 2.34
C ALA A 82 3.82 -19.18 1.80
N ASN A 83 2.54 -18.82 1.87
CA ASN A 83 1.42 -19.60 1.33
C ASN A 83 1.11 -19.28 -0.15
N GLY A 84 1.99 -18.54 -0.83
CA GLY A 84 1.85 -18.18 -2.25
C GLY A 84 0.85 -17.06 -2.54
N ILE A 85 0.24 -16.44 -1.52
CA ILE A 85 -0.61 -15.27 -1.70
C ILE A 85 0.25 -14.04 -1.98
N GLU A 86 -0.09 -13.28 -3.02
CA GLU A 86 0.59 -12.04 -3.38
C GLU A 86 -0.22 -10.81 -3.00
N ILE A 87 0.45 -9.86 -2.37
CA ILE A 87 -0.10 -8.56 -1.94
C ILE A 87 0.73 -7.46 -2.59
N LEU A 88 0.09 -6.51 -3.28
CA LEU A 88 0.78 -5.34 -3.81
C LEU A 88 0.57 -4.14 -2.89
N VAL A 89 1.66 -3.45 -2.58
CA VAL A 89 1.67 -2.18 -1.83
C VAL A 89 2.23 -1.10 -2.73
N ARG A 90 1.54 0.03 -2.81
CA ARG A 90 1.96 1.18 -3.61
C ARG A 90 2.01 2.45 -2.78
N GLN A 91 3.19 3.06 -2.73
CA GLN A 91 3.40 4.37 -2.13
C GLN A 91 3.17 5.44 -3.20
N ILE A 92 2.37 6.47 -2.92
CA ILE A 92 2.06 7.54 -3.88
C ILE A 92 2.31 8.89 -3.22
N ALA A 93 3.26 9.64 -3.79
CA ALA A 93 3.52 11.00 -3.38
C ALA A 93 2.35 11.91 -3.78
N GLY A 94 1.92 12.80 -2.90
CA GLY A 94 1.01 13.90 -3.22
C GLY A 94 1.72 15.17 -3.69
N ALA A 95 0.94 16.19 -4.04
CA ALA A 95 1.45 17.47 -4.58
C ALA A 95 2.46 18.20 -3.66
N MET A 96 2.31 18.03 -2.34
CA MET A 96 3.25 18.57 -1.34
C MET A 96 4.34 17.56 -0.92
N ALA A 97 4.14 16.27 -1.22
CA ALA A 97 5.08 15.20 -0.97
C ALA A 97 6.20 15.28 -2.02
N ARG A 98 7.40 15.68 -1.61
CA ARG A 98 8.48 15.95 -2.57
C ARG A 98 9.40 14.77 -2.87
N ARG A 99 9.32 13.66 -2.11
CA ARG A 99 10.15 12.44 -2.29
C ARG A 99 9.51 11.23 -1.59
N ILE A 100 9.57 10.07 -2.24
CA ILE A 100 9.44 8.77 -1.59
C ILE A 100 10.85 8.28 -1.19
N LYS A 101 10.98 7.69 0.00
CA LYS A 101 12.17 6.96 0.43
C LYS A 101 11.79 5.51 0.72
N TRP A 102 12.59 4.56 0.27
CA TRP A 102 12.41 3.14 0.54
C TRP A 102 13.74 2.55 1.02
N TYR A 103 13.65 1.41 1.71
CA TYR A 103 14.79 0.70 2.30
C TYR A 103 14.86 -0.75 1.85
N VAL A 104 13.99 -1.13 0.91
CA VAL A 104 13.78 -2.49 0.45
C VAL A 104 13.98 -2.58 -1.04
N GLU A 105 14.45 -3.73 -1.49
CA GLU A 105 14.65 -4.05 -2.90
C GLU A 105 14.09 -5.44 -3.22
N GLU A 106 14.03 -5.76 -4.50
CA GLU A 106 13.60 -7.09 -4.95
C GLU A 106 14.49 -8.19 -4.36
N GLY A 107 13.89 -9.29 -3.92
CA GLY A 107 14.57 -10.38 -3.23
C GLY A 107 14.72 -10.20 -1.71
N ALA A 108 14.39 -9.03 -1.16
CA ALA A 108 14.40 -8.83 0.29
C ALA A 108 13.28 -9.62 0.99
N THR A 109 13.54 -10.11 2.21
CA THR A 109 12.51 -10.68 3.09
C THR A 109 12.03 -9.63 4.08
N LEU A 110 10.72 -9.55 4.29
CA LEU A 110 10.10 -8.62 5.23
C LEU A 110 9.35 -9.37 6.33
N GLU A 111 9.50 -8.89 7.56
CA GLU A 111 8.61 -9.22 8.66
C GLU A 111 7.35 -8.34 8.62
N GLN A 112 6.22 -8.86 9.08
CA GLN A 112 4.99 -8.08 9.16
C GLN A 112 5.18 -6.90 10.12
N GLY A 113 4.81 -5.70 9.68
CA GLY A 113 5.01 -4.47 10.46
C GLY A 113 6.41 -3.88 10.35
N GLN A 114 7.36 -4.54 9.67
CA GLN A 114 8.69 -3.99 9.40
C GLN A 114 8.59 -2.68 8.62
N GLU A 115 9.38 -1.68 8.99
CA GLU A 115 9.49 -0.44 8.22
C GLU A 115 10.17 -0.71 6.87
N PHE A 116 9.51 -0.33 5.77
CA PHE A 116 10.05 -0.51 4.42
C PHE A 116 10.30 0.82 3.70
N GLY A 117 9.73 1.91 4.20
CA GLY A 117 9.87 3.21 3.55
C GLY A 117 9.16 4.33 4.27
N PHE A 118 9.16 5.49 3.62
CA PHE A 118 8.66 6.74 4.13
C PHE A 118 8.25 7.67 2.98
N ILE A 119 7.12 8.36 3.11
CA ILE A 119 6.63 9.32 2.11
C ILE A 119 6.24 10.61 2.82
N LYS A 120 6.75 11.78 2.42
CA LYS A 120 6.42 13.04 3.11
C LYS A 120 5.01 13.55 2.79
N PHE A 121 4.32 14.15 3.76
CA PHE A 121 3.19 15.08 3.66
C PHE A 121 2.11 14.84 2.59
N GLY A 122 0.90 14.46 3.02
CA GLY A 122 -0.29 14.48 2.15
C GLY A 122 -0.22 13.38 1.07
N SER A 123 0.26 12.21 1.46
CA SER A 123 0.51 11.05 0.60
C SER A 123 -0.59 10.00 0.71
N ARG A 124 -0.49 8.96 -0.12
CA ARG A 124 -1.40 7.82 -0.10
C ARG A 124 -0.61 6.53 -0.16
N VAL A 125 -1.11 5.50 0.53
CA VAL A 125 -0.66 4.11 0.34
C VAL A 125 -1.84 3.27 -0.11
N ASP A 126 -1.69 2.60 -1.24
CA ASP A 126 -2.66 1.64 -1.76
C ASP A 126 -2.19 0.22 -1.43
N VAL A 127 -3.13 -0.64 -1.03
CA VAL A 127 -2.93 -2.08 -0.81
C VAL A 127 -3.89 -2.83 -1.71
N PHE A 128 -3.37 -3.75 -2.52
CA PHE A 128 -4.15 -4.58 -3.42
C PHE A 128 -4.15 -6.03 -2.92
N LEU A 129 -5.36 -6.54 -2.68
CA LEU A 129 -5.62 -7.83 -2.07
C LEU A 129 -6.29 -8.78 -3.08
N PRO A 130 -6.13 -10.11 -2.93
CA PRO A 130 -6.96 -11.09 -3.60
C PRO A 130 -8.47 -10.82 -3.44
N LEU A 131 -9.27 -11.28 -4.41
CA LEU A 131 -10.73 -11.06 -4.40
C LEU A 131 -11.49 -11.86 -3.34
N ASP A 132 -10.86 -12.90 -2.79
CA ASP A 132 -11.37 -13.76 -1.72
C ASP A 132 -10.94 -13.27 -0.32
N ALA A 133 -10.29 -12.10 -0.21
CA ALA A 133 -9.98 -11.47 1.07
C ALA A 133 -11.24 -10.88 1.72
N GLU A 134 -11.40 -11.10 3.03
CA GLU A 134 -12.44 -10.49 3.85
C GLU A 134 -11.96 -9.12 4.35
N VAL A 135 -12.54 -8.04 3.82
CA VAL A 135 -12.16 -6.66 4.21
C VAL A 135 -12.86 -6.25 5.50
N LEU A 136 -12.08 -5.76 6.47
CA LEU A 136 -12.53 -5.39 7.81
C LEU A 136 -12.59 -3.87 8.04
N VAL A 137 -12.38 -3.08 6.99
CA VAL A 137 -12.41 -1.60 7.03
C VAL A 137 -13.29 -1.03 5.93
N GLU A 138 -13.75 0.19 6.13
CA GLU A 138 -14.59 0.92 5.19
C GLU A 138 -14.03 2.34 4.94
N PRO A 139 -14.41 3.01 3.84
CA PRO A 139 -14.08 4.41 3.65
C PRO A 139 -14.55 5.24 4.85
N GLY A 140 -13.63 5.90 5.54
CA GLY A 140 -13.92 6.51 6.84
C GLY A 140 -13.03 6.02 7.97
N SER A 141 -12.67 4.74 7.96
CA SER A 141 -11.92 4.09 9.04
C SER A 141 -10.57 4.76 9.28
N LYS A 142 -10.21 4.96 10.56
CA LYS A 142 -8.88 5.44 10.95
C LYS A 142 -7.92 4.26 11.05
N THR A 143 -6.69 4.43 10.57
CA THR A 143 -5.67 3.37 10.59
C THR A 143 -4.44 3.79 11.38
N ARG A 144 -3.79 2.80 11.99
CA ARG A 144 -2.45 2.87 12.59
C ARG A 144 -1.55 1.84 11.91
N ALA A 145 -0.40 2.31 11.41
CA ALA A 145 0.56 1.49 10.69
C ALA A 145 1.03 0.31 11.55
N GLY A 146 1.00 -0.91 11.00
CA GLY A 146 1.40 -2.14 11.68
C GLY A 146 0.50 -2.54 12.86
N LYS A 147 -0.71 -1.98 12.97
CA LYS A 147 -1.65 -2.32 14.06
C LYS A 147 -3.07 -2.57 13.58
N THR A 148 -3.63 -1.65 12.79
CA THR A 148 -5.01 -1.81 12.32
C THR A 148 -5.06 -2.95 11.31
N VAL A 149 -5.94 -3.92 11.53
CA VAL A 149 -6.21 -4.98 10.55
C VAL A 149 -7.09 -4.41 9.44
N LEU A 150 -6.63 -4.52 8.19
CA LEU A 150 -7.38 -4.12 7.00
C LEU A 150 -8.28 -5.23 6.49
N ALA A 151 -7.76 -6.47 6.51
CA ALA A 151 -8.44 -7.62 5.94
C ALA A 151 -7.91 -8.94 6.51
N GLU A 152 -8.70 -9.98 6.41
CA GLU A 152 -8.28 -11.37 6.58
C GLU A 152 -8.16 -12.06 5.23
N LEU A 153 -7.07 -12.80 5.05
CA LEU A 153 -6.78 -13.62 3.89
C LEU A 153 -7.20 -15.06 4.16
N PRO A 154 -7.74 -15.76 3.15
CA PRO A 154 -8.14 -17.16 3.30
C PRO A 154 -6.97 -18.03 3.73
N CYS A 155 -7.26 -19.02 4.57
CA CYS A 155 -6.32 -20.09 4.85
C CYS A 155 -6.25 -20.97 3.59
N LYS A 156 -5.11 -20.92 2.89
CA LYS A 156 -4.75 -21.88 1.86
C LYS A 156 -3.84 -22.94 2.47
#